data_AF-Q4QV24-F1
#
_entry.id   AF-Q4QV24-F1
#
_cell.length_a   1.000
_cell.length_b   1.000
_cell.length_c   1.000
_cell.angle_alpha   90.00
_cell.angle_beta   90.00
_cell.angle_gamma   90.00
#
_symmetry.space_group_name_H-M   'P 1'
#
loop_
_entity.id
_entity.type
_entity.pdbx_description
1 polymer ?
#
loop_
_entity_poly.entity_id
_entity_poly.type
_entity_poly.pdbx_seq_one_letter_code
_entity_poly.pdbx_strand_id
1 'polypeptide(L)' 'QVDVNNDNIYIHKGDLVGRFKVAQFHFHWGRNNNEGSEHTHNGRKYPLE' A
#
# COMPACT_ATOMS: atom_id res chain seq x y z
N GLN A 1 0.79 10.48 4.59
CA GLN A 1 2.01 9.93 3.97
C GLN A 1 3.09 9.82 5.03
N VAL A 2 3.85 8.73 5.02
CA VAL A 2 4.94 8.44 5.96
C VAL A 2 6.19 8.16 5.15
N ASP A 3 7.27 8.90 5.42
CA ASP A 3 8.58 8.70 4.81
C ASP A 3 9.43 7.76 5.69
N VAL A 4 10.02 6.75 5.06
CA VAL A 4 10.86 5.73 5.72
C VAL A 4 12.22 5.57 5.04
N ASN A 5 12.60 6.54 4.21
CA ASN A 5 13.81 6.43 3.38
C ASN A 5 15.11 6.48 4.22
N ASN A 6 15.04 6.98 5.45
CA ASN A 6 16.16 6.94 6.39
C ASN A 6 16.35 5.56 7.05
N ASP A 7 15.37 4.66 6.91
CA ASP A 7 15.46 3.28 7.40
C ASP A 7 15.99 2.33 6.30
N ASN A 8 16.54 1.20 6.73
CA ASN A 8 17.01 0.14 5.83
C ASN A 8 15.92 -0.93 5.62
N ILE A 9 14.77 -0.51 5.08
CA ILE A 9 13.64 -1.39 4.77
C ILE A 9 13.69 -1.78 3.29
N TYR A 10 13.69 -3.08 3.02
CA TYR A 10 13.78 -3.63 1.66
C TYR A 10 12.66 -4.65 1.40
N ILE A 11 12.13 -4.63 0.18
CA ILE A 11 11.17 -5.63 -0.34
C ILE A 11 11.87 -6.45 -1.43
N HIS A 12 11.70 -7.77 -1.40
CA HIS A 12 12.30 -8.71 -2.37
C HIS A 12 11.53 -10.05 -2.42
N LYS A 13 11.87 -10.92 -3.40
CA LYS A 13 11.17 -12.19 -3.76
C LYS A 13 9.85 -11.94 -4.52
N GLY A 14 9.06 -13.00 -4.76
CA GLY A 14 7.91 -12.96 -5.68
C GLY A 14 8.38 -12.75 -7.11
N ASP A 15 7.63 -11.96 -7.88
CA ASP A 15 7.98 -11.60 -9.26
C ASP A 15 8.90 -10.36 -9.36
N LEU A 16 9.52 -9.93 -8.25
CA LEU A 16 10.45 -8.81 -8.23
C LEU A 16 11.85 -9.23 -8.71
N VAL A 17 12.39 -8.47 -9.67
CA VAL A 17 13.73 -8.71 -10.27
C VAL A 17 14.91 -8.48 -9.31
N GLY A 18 14.66 -7.95 -8.10
CA GLY A 18 15.72 -7.60 -7.16
C GLY A 18 15.20 -7.09 -5.82
N ARG A 19 16.08 -6.41 -5.07
CA ARG A 19 15.74 -5.76 -3.80
C ARG A 19 15.40 -4.28 -4.05
N PHE A 20 14.28 -3.83 -3.53
CA PHE A 20 13.83 -2.44 -3.63
C PHE A 20 13.82 -1.82 -2.23
N LYS A 21 14.40 -0.62 -2.09
CA LYS A 21 14.34 0.14 -0.83
C LYS A 21 12.99 0.86 -0.74
N VAL A 22 12.32 0.74 0.39
CA VAL A 22 11.03 1.43 0.62
C VAL A 22 11.31 2.92 0.84
N ALA A 23 10.70 3.78 0.02
CA ALA A 23 10.83 5.23 0.16
C ALA A 23 9.77 5.81 1.11
N GLN A 24 8.52 5.38 0.95
CA GLN A 24 7.36 5.90 1.67
C GLN A 24 6.22 4.90 1.64
N PHE A 25 5.20 5.13 2.47
CA PHE A 25 3.86 4.59 2.28
C PHE A 25 2.80 5.63 2.66
N HIS A 26 1.56 5.40 2.25
CA HIS A 26 0.41 6.21 2.63
C HIS A 26 -0.87 5.37 2.49
N PHE A 27 -1.98 5.91 2.95
CA PHE A 27 -3.27 5.24 2.90
C PHE A 27 -4.28 6.11 2.15
N HIS A 28 -5.21 5.43 1.52
CA HIS A 28 -6.44 5.97 0.95
C HIS A 28 -7.59 5.47 1.80
N TRP A 29 -8.55 6.33 2.11
CA TRP A 29 -9.74 5.96 2.88
C TRP A 29 -10.97 6.74 2.42
N GLY A 30 -12.14 6.15 2.61
CA GLY A 30 -13.41 6.74 2.24
C GLY A 30 -14.09 7.45 3.41
N ARG A 31 -15.28 7.98 3.17
CA ARG A 31 -16.06 8.64 4.22
C ARG A 31 -16.65 7.63 5.21
N ASN A 32 -16.82 6.37 4.83
CA ASN A 32 -17.35 5.32 5.71
C ASN A 32 -16.73 3.94 5.41
N ASN A 33 -17.03 2.94 6.26
CA ASN A 33 -16.42 1.62 6.20
C ASN A 33 -16.80 0.76 4.98
N ASN A 34 -17.65 1.23 4.09
CA ASN A 34 -18.02 0.53 2.85
C ASN A 34 -17.27 1.08 1.62
N GLU A 35 -16.39 2.07 1.80
CA GLU A 35 -15.65 2.75 0.74
C GLU A 35 -14.23 3.13 1.21
N GLY A 36 -13.30 3.27 0.27
CA GLY A 36 -11.95 3.80 0.57
C GLY A 36 -10.82 3.15 -0.22
N SER A 37 -10.88 1.83 -0.41
CA SER A 37 -9.87 1.12 -1.21
C SER A 37 -9.89 1.60 -2.67
N GLU A 38 -8.74 1.67 -3.31
CA GLU A 38 -8.65 2.03 -4.73
C GLU A 38 -8.99 0.82 -5.62
N HIS A 39 -8.55 -0.38 -5.25
CA HIS A 39 -8.92 -1.62 -5.90
C HIS A 39 -10.22 -2.22 -5.33
N THR A 40 -10.79 -3.19 -6.05
CA THR A 40 -11.98 -3.94 -5.61
C THR A 40 -11.74 -5.43 -5.72
N HIS A 41 -12.46 -6.21 -4.91
CA HIS A 41 -12.52 -7.66 -5.04
C HIS A 41 -13.97 -8.08 -5.23
N ASN A 42 -14.29 -8.72 -6.36
CA ASN A 42 -15.66 -9.10 -6.75
C ASN A 42 -16.66 -7.93 -6.63
N GLY A 43 -16.24 -6.72 -7.03
CA GLY A 43 -17.04 -5.51 -6.96
C GLY A 43 -17.15 -4.86 -5.57
N ARG A 44 -16.59 -5.48 -4.52
CA ARG A 44 -16.59 -4.93 -3.16
C ARG A 44 -15.37 -4.02 -2.92
N LYS A 45 -15.63 -2.84 -2.35
CA LYS A 45 -14.63 -1.91 -1.79
C LYS A 45 -14.41 -2.20 -0.30
N TYR A 46 -13.21 -1.87 0.17
CA TYR A 46 -12.82 -1.96 1.58
C TYR A 46 -12.58 -0.56 2.16
N PRO A 47 -12.57 -0.40 3.50
CA PRO A 47 -12.46 0.91 4.13
C PRO A 47 -11.19 1.70 3.78
N LEU A 48 -10.10 1.00 3.44
CA LEU A 48 -8.77 1.57 3.31
C LEU A 48 -7.90 0.72 2.40
N GLU A 49 -6.97 1.37 1.71
CA GLU A 49 -5.86 0.75 0.97
C GLU A 49 -4.56 1.54 1.19
#